data_AF-A0A4Q4SUQ2-F1
#
_entry.id   AF-A0A4Q4SUQ2-F1
#
_cell.length_a   1.000
_cell.length_b   1.000
_cell.length_c   1.000
_cell.angle_alpha   90.00
_cell.angle_beta   90.00
_cell.angle_gamma   90.00
#
_symmetry.space_group_name_H-M   'P 1'
#
loop_
_entity.id
_entity.type
_entity.pdbx_description
1 polymer ?
#
loop_
_entity_poly.entity_id
_entity_poly.type
_entity_poly.pdbx_seq_one_letter_code
_entity_poly.pdbx_strand_id
1 'polypeptide(L)'
;MASPGDPGTVQNEEQLWHELEGAISTRCPAEAHETIDDALRTWLSLSSQFRCEFSESEDEAAYCSQRLLEGALFRTNPHYVRTQIIYSLLQEDEGGPLYAIATCLLLDGRGNEATFRRMIDESCFPRLLELIVGHSKEEDPGLHRLLLDLTYEMSRIERLRFEDLQHVDDGFVVYLFQLIEQLSDDVNDPYHYPIIRVLLMLNEQYMIASTATTNGPHPPSTPLTNRVVKCLSLYGPHYRTFGENIILLLNRETETSLQLLILKLLYLLFTTKATYEYFYTNDLRVLLDVIIRNLLDLPNELMALRHTYLRVLYPLLAHTQLGQPPHYKKDEVQKVLALLAGSGNVHFAPADETTLRLVDRVSKVPWLSTEEGSGASEIARKLLGISLSPGEAASKTSVVDLAALQEKPGVQTPSRSNTIVAATEGEDSNRRHHHHHQHPNYRHHHYHHHGENGKGGSSGGEDERTTGRSRKLPPEVPKHRHGTPFRQTNESVVAPAHTAMGKRLPPKTPPPRRKGRLKSAAAAPVPDSGTGVSERVS
;
A
#
# COMPACT_ATOMS: atom_id res chain seq x y z
N MET A 1 36.33 50.78 -27.92
CA MET A 1 35.60 49.63 -28.50
C MET A 1 35.55 48.56 -27.43
N ALA A 2 34.45 48.53 -26.68
CA ALA A 2 34.17 47.54 -25.63
C ALA A 2 33.02 46.67 -26.13
N SER A 3 33.15 45.36 -25.92
CA SER A 3 32.22 44.31 -26.36
C SER A 3 30.80 44.48 -25.81
N PRO A 4 29.77 44.00 -26.53
CA PRO A 4 28.39 44.06 -26.08
C PRO A 4 28.16 43.03 -24.98
N GLY A 5 27.41 43.45 -23.95
CA GLY A 5 27.06 42.65 -22.79
C GLY A 5 26.11 41.50 -23.13
N ASP A 6 26.37 40.39 -22.46
CA ASP A 6 25.50 39.25 -22.32
C ASP A 6 24.60 39.48 -21.08
N PRO A 7 23.26 39.54 -21.20
CA PRO A 7 22.38 39.71 -20.04
C PRO A 7 21.87 38.32 -19.60
N GLY A 8 22.75 37.52 -19.01
CA GLY A 8 22.32 36.42 -18.14
C GLY A 8 21.91 36.97 -16.78
N THR A 9 20.73 37.58 -16.69
CA THR A 9 20.15 37.95 -15.40
C THR A 9 19.65 36.68 -14.73
N VAL A 10 20.41 36.15 -13.78
CA VAL A 10 19.89 35.24 -12.76
C VAL A 10 18.77 35.99 -12.04
N GLN A 11 17.51 35.64 -12.30
CA GLN A 11 16.39 36.17 -11.53
C GLN A 11 16.58 35.74 -10.07
N ASN A 12 16.47 36.68 -9.15
CA ASN A 12 16.56 36.35 -7.73
C ASN A 12 15.34 35.50 -7.34
N GLU A 13 15.51 34.48 -6.50
CA GLU A 13 14.41 33.60 -6.05
C GLU A 13 13.18 34.39 -5.56
N GLU A 14 13.42 35.46 -4.80
CA GLU A 14 12.38 36.37 -4.32
C GLU A 14 11.58 37.06 -5.44
N GLN A 15 12.22 37.34 -6.57
CA GLN A 15 11.56 37.94 -7.73
C GLN A 15 10.64 36.93 -8.42
N LEU A 16 11.09 35.69 -8.59
CA LEU A 16 10.28 34.61 -9.12
C LEU A 16 9.05 34.37 -8.24
N TRP A 17 9.22 34.39 -6.90
CA TRP A 17 8.10 34.23 -5.97
C TRP A 17 7.11 35.39 -6.06
N HIS A 18 7.59 36.62 -6.21
CA HIS A 18 6.73 37.79 -6.39
C HIS A 18 5.97 37.75 -7.71
N GLU A 19 6.60 37.31 -8.80
CA GLU A 19 5.95 37.12 -10.11
C GLU A 19 4.90 36.00 -10.05
N LEU A 20 5.20 34.90 -9.37
CA LEU A 20 4.26 33.79 -9.15
C LEU A 20 3.04 34.27 -8.37
N GLU A 21 3.26 34.98 -7.26
CA GLU A 21 2.20 35.56 -6.44
C GLU A 21 1.34 36.54 -7.25
N GLY A 22 1.97 37.34 -8.11
CA GLY A 22 1.29 38.22 -9.06
C GLY A 22 0.34 37.46 -9.99
N ALA A 23 0.82 36.36 -10.60
CA ALA A 23 0.02 35.53 -11.50
C ALA A 23 -1.19 34.90 -10.78
N ILE A 24 -0.98 34.27 -9.63
CA ILE A 24 -2.06 33.57 -8.88
C ILE A 24 -3.03 34.50 -8.16
N SER A 25 -2.60 35.74 -7.86
CA SER A 25 -3.45 36.78 -7.27
C SER A 25 -4.29 37.56 -8.29
N THR A 26 -4.14 37.26 -9.59
CA THR A 26 -4.93 37.88 -10.67
C THR A 26 -6.43 37.69 -10.43
N ARG A 27 -7.15 38.81 -10.25
CA ARG A 27 -8.61 38.83 -10.12
C ARG A 27 -9.24 39.23 -11.43
N CYS A 28 -9.93 38.29 -12.06
CA CYS A 28 -10.62 38.50 -13.32
C CYS A 28 -12.02 37.86 -13.27
N PRO A 29 -13.02 38.45 -13.98
CA PRO A 29 -14.32 37.83 -14.15
C PRO A 29 -14.22 36.45 -14.81
N ALA A 30 -15.21 35.58 -14.60
CA ALA A 30 -15.21 34.22 -15.15
C ALA A 30 -15.09 34.17 -16.68
N GLU A 31 -15.61 35.18 -17.38
CA GLU A 31 -15.59 35.26 -18.85
C GLU A 31 -14.25 35.74 -19.42
N ALA A 32 -13.30 36.21 -18.57
CA ALA A 32 -12.01 36.71 -18.99
C ALA A 32 -11.00 35.57 -19.21
N HIS A 33 -11.37 34.62 -20.07
CA HIS A 33 -10.61 33.39 -20.33
C HIS A 33 -9.17 33.66 -20.74
N GLU A 34 -8.91 34.62 -21.65
CA GLU A 34 -7.56 34.97 -22.09
C GLU A 34 -6.66 35.40 -20.92
N THR A 35 -7.18 36.23 -20.00
CA THR A 35 -6.42 36.68 -18.81
C THR A 35 -6.13 35.53 -17.85
N ILE A 36 -7.07 34.58 -17.71
CA ILE A 36 -6.85 33.38 -16.90
C ILE A 36 -5.76 32.52 -17.54
N ASP A 37 -5.86 32.29 -18.84
CA ASP A 37 -4.92 31.45 -19.58
C ASP A 37 -3.50 32.04 -19.56
N ASP A 38 -3.36 33.36 -19.74
CA ASP A 38 -2.08 34.06 -19.63
C ASP A 38 -1.47 33.90 -18.23
N ALA A 39 -2.28 34.09 -17.17
CA ALA A 39 -1.82 33.90 -15.80
C ALA A 39 -1.41 32.44 -15.52
N LEU A 40 -2.14 31.46 -16.08
CA LEU A 40 -1.78 30.04 -15.94
C LEU A 40 -0.50 29.69 -16.70
N ARG A 41 -0.28 30.24 -17.89
CA ARG A 41 0.99 30.08 -18.63
C ARG A 41 2.16 30.66 -17.84
N THR A 42 1.99 31.85 -17.25
CA THR A 42 3.00 32.44 -16.36
C THR A 42 3.26 31.55 -15.14
N TRP A 43 2.20 31.08 -14.48
CA TRP A 43 2.36 30.17 -13.33
C TRP A 43 3.08 28.86 -13.71
N LEU A 44 2.76 28.24 -14.85
CA LEU A 44 3.42 27.03 -15.34
C LEU A 44 4.90 27.27 -15.63
N SER A 45 5.21 28.36 -16.34
CA SER A 45 6.59 28.71 -16.69
C SER A 45 7.44 28.94 -15.44
N LEU A 46 6.92 29.71 -14.47
CA LEU A 46 7.61 29.97 -13.20
C LEU A 46 7.75 28.69 -12.36
N SER A 47 6.70 27.88 -12.25
CA SER A 47 6.74 26.61 -11.50
C SER A 47 7.76 25.63 -12.10
N SER A 48 7.88 25.60 -13.43
CA SER A 48 8.91 24.82 -14.11
C SER A 48 10.31 25.36 -13.87
N GLN A 49 10.50 26.69 -13.83
CA GLN A 49 11.79 27.31 -13.51
C GLN A 49 12.21 27.01 -12.08
N PHE A 50 11.30 27.11 -11.11
CA PHE A 50 11.56 26.75 -9.71
C PHE A 50 12.12 25.34 -9.59
N ARG A 51 11.45 24.40 -10.25
CA ARG A 51 11.90 23.00 -10.30
C ARG A 51 13.30 22.85 -10.90
N CYS A 52 13.62 23.56 -11.98
CA CYS A 52 14.93 23.43 -12.65
C CYS A 52 16.06 24.11 -11.88
N GLU A 53 15.81 25.26 -11.25
CA GLU A 53 16.85 26.12 -10.67
C GLU A 53 17.05 25.89 -9.17
N PHE A 54 16.00 25.49 -8.44
CA PHE A 54 15.98 25.38 -6.98
C PHE A 54 15.67 23.94 -6.50
N SER A 55 15.86 22.95 -7.39
CA SER A 55 15.55 21.51 -7.29
C SER A 55 16.04 20.71 -6.05
N GLU A 56 16.50 21.35 -4.97
CA GLU A 56 16.97 20.64 -3.79
C GLU A 56 15.85 19.91 -3.02
N SER A 57 14.56 20.26 -3.23
CA SER A 57 13.42 19.53 -2.65
C SER A 57 12.21 19.38 -3.59
N GLU A 58 11.55 18.21 -3.53
CA GLU A 58 10.24 17.94 -4.15
C GLU A 58 9.11 18.84 -3.60
N ASP A 59 9.37 19.53 -2.49
CA ASP A 59 8.40 20.36 -1.77
C ASP A 59 8.02 21.66 -2.52
N GLU A 60 8.89 22.18 -3.40
CA GLU A 60 8.69 23.51 -4.00
C GLU A 60 7.57 23.53 -5.05
N ALA A 61 7.49 22.51 -5.91
CA ALA A 61 6.40 22.43 -6.88
C ALA A 61 5.05 22.17 -6.19
N ALA A 62 5.07 21.39 -5.10
CA ALA A 62 3.90 21.19 -4.25
C ALA A 62 3.45 22.50 -3.62
N TYR A 63 4.40 23.32 -3.16
CA TYR A 63 4.13 24.65 -2.64
C TYR A 63 3.57 25.60 -3.72
N CYS A 64 4.17 25.65 -4.92
CA CYS A 64 3.66 26.44 -6.04
C CYS A 64 2.22 26.06 -6.42
N SER A 65 1.95 24.75 -6.45
CA SER A 65 0.62 24.20 -6.72
C SER A 65 -0.37 24.54 -5.61
N GLN A 66 0.02 24.40 -4.34
CA GLN A 66 -0.82 24.77 -3.21
C GLN A 66 -1.15 26.27 -3.22
N ARG A 67 -0.17 27.12 -3.54
CA ARG A 67 -0.39 28.56 -3.69
C ARG A 67 -1.36 28.88 -4.81
N LEU A 68 -1.30 28.21 -5.96
CA LEU A 68 -2.31 28.37 -7.01
C LEU A 68 -3.71 28.00 -6.52
N LEU A 69 -3.87 26.84 -5.87
CA LEU A 69 -5.16 26.36 -5.36
C LEU A 69 -5.76 27.28 -4.29
N GLU A 70 -4.91 27.91 -3.48
CA GLU A 70 -5.27 28.93 -2.50
C GLU A 70 -5.31 30.35 -3.09
N GLY A 71 -4.96 30.53 -4.36
CA GLY A 71 -4.88 31.81 -5.04
C GLY A 71 -6.25 32.42 -5.34
N ALA A 72 -6.28 33.71 -5.63
CA ALA A 72 -7.51 34.37 -6.05
C ALA A 72 -7.98 33.87 -7.42
N LEU A 73 -7.03 33.55 -8.31
CA LEU A 73 -7.30 33.01 -9.66
C LEU A 73 -8.14 31.73 -9.59
N PHE A 74 -7.69 30.75 -8.80
CA PHE A 74 -8.38 29.47 -8.65
C PHE A 74 -9.70 29.60 -7.88
N ARG A 75 -9.73 30.33 -6.75
CA ARG A 75 -10.96 30.48 -5.96
C ARG A 75 -12.09 31.19 -6.69
N THR A 76 -11.75 32.12 -7.57
CA THR A 76 -12.75 32.86 -8.37
C THR A 76 -13.28 31.99 -9.51
N ASN A 77 -12.40 31.23 -10.17
CA ASN A 77 -12.72 30.50 -11.40
C ASN A 77 -12.34 29.00 -11.31
N PRO A 78 -12.78 28.25 -10.29
CA PRO A 78 -12.25 26.92 -9.99
C PRO A 78 -12.53 25.90 -11.08
N HIS A 79 -13.68 26.01 -11.76
CA HIS A 79 -14.05 25.08 -12.83
C HIS A 79 -13.21 25.29 -14.08
N TYR A 80 -13.10 26.53 -14.55
CA TYR A 80 -12.34 26.84 -15.76
C TYR A 80 -10.85 26.56 -15.57
N VAL A 81 -10.24 26.98 -14.46
CA VAL A 81 -8.82 26.71 -14.17
C VAL A 81 -8.53 25.20 -14.14
N ARG A 82 -9.38 24.41 -13.47
CA ARG A 82 -9.22 22.95 -13.45
C ARG A 82 -9.30 22.34 -14.85
N THR A 83 -10.26 22.78 -15.66
CA THR A 83 -10.39 22.35 -17.05
C THR A 83 -9.14 22.69 -17.85
N GLN A 84 -8.57 23.88 -17.69
CA GLN A 84 -7.33 24.26 -18.38
C GLN A 84 -6.13 23.42 -17.94
N ILE A 85 -5.98 23.12 -16.64
CA ILE A 85 -4.88 22.27 -16.15
C ILE A 85 -5.02 20.83 -16.67
N ILE A 86 -6.25 20.31 -16.74
CA ILE A 86 -6.54 18.99 -17.35
C ILE A 86 -6.16 18.99 -18.83
N TYR A 87 -6.57 19.99 -19.60
CA TYR A 87 -6.18 20.09 -21.01
C TYR A 87 -4.68 20.31 -21.20
N SER A 88 -4.01 20.99 -20.26
CA SER A 88 -2.55 21.12 -20.26
C SER A 88 -1.88 19.76 -20.13
N LEU A 89 -2.36 18.88 -19.22
CA LEU A 89 -1.83 17.50 -19.10
C LEU A 89 -1.97 16.70 -20.40
N LEU A 90 -3.07 16.91 -21.14
CA LEU A 90 -3.35 16.19 -22.38
C LEU A 90 -2.46 16.65 -23.55
N GLN A 91 -1.91 17.86 -23.48
CA GLN A 91 -1.17 18.49 -24.59
C GLN A 91 0.32 18.63 -24.34
N GLU A 92 0.75 18.57 -23.07
CA GLU A 92 2.12 18.83 -22.67
C GLU A 92 2.98 17.56 -22.71
N ASP A 93 4.21 17.67 -23.22
CA ASP A 93 5.23 16.62 -23.30
C ASP A 93 6.52 17.01 -22.56
N GLU A 94 6.69 18.29 -22.16
CA GLU A 94 7.88 18.74 -21.46
C GLU A 94 7.84 18.39 -19.96
N GLY A 95 8.92 17.80 -19.44
CA GLY A 95 8.96 17.27 -18.08
C GLY A 95 8.78 18.33 -16.98
N GLY A 96 9.31 19.54 -17.17
CA GLY A 96 9.19 20.65 -16.21
C GLY A 96 7.73 21.07 -15.99
N PRO A 97 7.02 21.52 -17.04
CA PRO A 97 5.60 21.82 -16.99
C PRO A 97 4.73 20.62 -16.56
N LEU A 98 4.99 19.40 -17.07
CA LEU A 98 4.26 18.19 -16.67
C LEU A 98 4.30 17.96 -15.16
N TYR A 99 5.45 18.20 -14.52
CA TYR A 99 5.59 18.03 -13.09
C TYR A 99 4.70 19.00 -12.30
N ALA A 100 4.65 20.28 -12.71
CA ALA A 100 3.78 21.28 -12.10
C ALA A 100 2.29 20.92 -12.30
N ILE A 101 1.92 20.53 -13.52
CA ILE A 101 0.55 20.12 -13.86
C ILE A 101 0.12 18.91 -13.03
N ALA A 102 0.91 17.84 -13.04
CA ALA A 102 0.60 16.60 -12.32
C ALA A 102 0.54 16.82 -10.80
N THR A 103 1.43 17.66 -10.25
CA THR A 103 1.42 18.02 -8.82
C THR A 103 0.13 18.76 -8.46
N CYS A 104 -0.26 19.75 -9.27
CA CYS A 104 -1.49 20.49 -9.03
C CYS A 104 -2.74 19.61 -9.12
N LEU A 105 -2.83 18.72 -10.11
CA LEU A 105 -3.95 17.79 -10.26
C LEU A 105 -4.03 16.79 -9.11
N LEU A 106 -2.89 16.29 -8.65
CA LEU A 106 -2.82 15.38 -7.50
C LEU A 106 -3.30 16.06 -6.21
N LEU A 107 -2.86 17.29 -5.95
CA LEU A 107 -3.27 18.04 -4.75
C LEU A 107 -4.75 18.45 -4.82
N ASP A 108 -5.21 18.98 -5.95
CA ASP A 108 -6.63 19.34 -6.12
C ASP A 108 -7.53 18.11 -6.05
N GLY A 109 -7.14 16.98 -6.66
CA GLY A 109 -7.91 15.74 -6.61
C GLY A 109 -8.01 15.12 -5.22
N ARG A 110 -6.96 15.25 -4.39
CA ARG A 110 -7.00 14.86 -2.97
C ARG A 110 -7.94 15.74 -2.15
N GLY A 111 -8.05 17.03 -2.49
CA GLY A 111 -8.99 17.95 -1.84
C GLY A 111 -10.42 17.88 -2.42
N ASN A 112 -10.56 17.47 -3.67
CA ASN A 112 -11.80 17.45 -4.43
C ASN A 112 -11.81 16.28 -5.42
N GLU A 113 -12.43 15.18 -5.00
CA GLU A 113 -12.54 13.94 -5.79
C GLU A 113 -13.16 14.15 -7.19
N ALA A 114 -13.97 15.21 -7.38
CA ALA A 114 -14.55 15.53 -8.69
C ALA A 114 -13.50 15.88 -9.75
N THR A 115 -12.28 16.23 -9.35
CA THR A 115 -11.15 16.44 -10.27
C THR A 115 -10.75 15.14 -10.94
N PHE A 116 -10.59 14.06 -10.17
CA PHE A 116 -10.27 12.74 -10.73
C PHE A 116 -11.38 12.24 -11.65
N ARG A 117 -12.65 12.54 -11.34
CA ARG A 117 -13.77 12.18 -12.23
C ARG A 117 -13.65 12.87 -13.59
N ARG A 118 -13.42 14.18 -13.59
CA ARG A 118 -13.20 14.94 -14.83
C ARG A 118 -11.98 14.45 -15.59
N MET A 119 -10.89 14.12 -14.90
CA MET A 119 -9.70 13.56 -15.56
C MET A 119 -10.03 12.26 -16.30
N ILE A 120 -10.85 11.38 -15.73
CA ILE A 120 -11.32 10.18 -16.43
C ILE A 120 -12.21 10.55 -17.61
N ASP A 121 -13.19 11.44 -17.42
CA ASP A 121 -14.12 11.86 -18.48
C ASP A 121 -13.39 12.44 -19.70
N GLU A 122 -12.34 13.25 -19.46
CA GLU A 122 -11.49 13.88 -20.48
C GLU A 122 -10.34 12.98 -20.99
N SER A 123 -10.34 11.69 -20.65
CA SER A 123 -9.35 10.70 -21.12
C SER A 123 -7.90 10.97 -20.68
N CYS A 124 -7.69 11.51 -19.48
CA CYS A 124 -6.35 11.62 -18.89
C CYS A 124 -5.73 10.26 -18.55
N PHE A 125 -6.52 9.22 -18.29
CA PHE A 125 -5.95 7.91 -17.92
C PHE A 125 -5.08 7.31 -19.04
N PRO A 126 -5.55 7.15 -20.30
CA PRO A 126 -4.69 6.72 -21.40
C PRO A 126 -3.44 7.61 -21.55
N ARG A 127 -3.62 8.94 -21.42
CA ARG A 127 -2.50 9.89 -21.50
C ARG A 127 -1.45 9.63 -20.40
N LEU A 128 -1.87 9.36 -19.17
CA LEU A 128 -0.95 9.04 -18.09
C LEU A 128 -0.16 7.75 -18.36
N LEU A 129 -0.77 6.73 -18.97
CA LEU A 129 -0.06 5.52 -19.36
C LEU A 129 1.03 5.83 -20.40
N GLU A 130 0.72 6.66 -21.40
CA GLU A 130 1.68 7.12 -22.41
C GLU A 130 2.84 7.88 -21.77
N LEU A 131 2.53 8.84 -20.89
CA LEU A 131 3.55 9.65 -20.20
C LEU A 131 4.45 8.81 -19.28
N ILE A 132 3.90 7.79 -18.58
CA ILE A 132 4.68 6.87 -17.76
C ILE A 132 5.69 6.08 -18.60
N VAL A 133 5.31 5.67 -19.81
CA VAL A 133 6.21 4.94 -20.71
C VAL A 133 7.19 5.88 -21.41
N GLY A 134 6.74 7.10 -21.75
CA GLY A 134 7.50 8.10 -22.48
C GLY A 134 8.58 8.79 -21.64
N HIS A 135 8.32 9.04 -20.35
CA HIS A 135 9.28 9.62 -19.43
C HIS A 135 9.87 8.54 -18.54
N SER A 136 11.03 8.03 -18.92
CA SER A 136 11.63 6.90 -18.20
C SER A 136 12.14 7.30 -16.81
N LYS A 137 12.22 6.31 -15.91
CA LYS A 137 12.83 6.46 -14.57
C LYS A 137 14.24 7.09 -14.64
N GLU A 138 14.99 6.80 -15.70
CA GLU A 138 16.39 7.24 -15.86
C GLU A 138 16.49 8.73 -16.22
N GLU A 139 15.48 9.28 -16.89
CA GLU A 139 15.45 10.68 -17.31
C GLU A 139 14.97 11.58 -16.18
N ASP A 140 13.82 11.24 -15.60
CA ASP A 140 13.17 12.04 -14.56
C ASP A 140 12.44 11.15 -13.55
N PRO A 141 13.15 10.62 -12.53
CA PRO A 141 12.56 9.72 -11.56
C PRO A 141 11.48 10.39 -10.70
N GLY A 142 11.59 11.70 -10.48
CA GLY A 142 10.62 12.48 -9.71
C GLY A 142 9.28 12.59 -10.46
N LEU A 143 9.33 12.97 -11.74
CA LEU A 143 8.14 13.04 -12.58
C LEU A 143 7.49 11.67 -12.78
N HIS A 144 8.28 10.64 -13.10
CA HIS A 144 7.70 9.31 -13.31
C HIS A 144 7.03 8.79 -12.02
N ARG A 145 7.61 9.03 -10.84
CA ARG A 145 6.95 8.67 -9.56
C ARG A 145 5.64 9.43 -9.36
N LEU A 146 5.63 10.72 -9.65
CA LEU A 146 4.43 11.57 -9.57
C LEU A 146 3.33 11.12 -10.53
N LEU A 147 3.67 10.71 -11.76
CA LEU A 147 2.72 10.17 -12.74
C LEU A 147 2.12 8.82 -12.27
N LEU A 148 2.93 7.95 -11.68
CA LEU A 148 2.46 6.71 -11.05
C LEU A 148 1.50 7.00 -9.88
N ASP A 149 1.86 7.94 -9.01
CA ASP A 149 1.04 8.34 -7.87
C ASP A 149 -0.29 8.96 -8.32
N LEU A 150 -0.28 9.82 -9.33
CA LEU A 150 -1.48 10.41 -9.92
C LEU A 150 -2.37 9.35 -10.56
N THR A 151 -1.80 8.40 -11.29
CA THR A 151 -2.52 7.27 -11.89
C THR A 151 -3.17 6.40 -10.81
N TYR A 152 -2.43 6.10 -9.74
CA TYR A 152 -2.92 5.34 -8.60
C TYR A 152 -4.08 6.06 -7.90
N GLU A 153 -3.92 7.31 -7.47
CA GLU A 153 -4.94 8.04 -6.71
C GLU A 153 -6.19 8.28 -7.55
N MET A 154 -6.04 8.65 -8.82
CA MET A 154 -7.17 8.82 -9.73
C MET A 154 -7.96 7.53 -9.89
N SER A 155 -7.27 6.41 -10.17
CA SER A 155 -7.91 5.11 -10.33
C SER A 155 -8.44 4.54 -9.01
N ARG A 156 -7.94 5.00 -7.87
CA ARG A 156 -8.40 4.58 -6.55
C ARG A 156 -9.74 5.23 -6.19
N ILE A 157 -9.88 6.51 -6.51
CA ILE A 157 -11.08 7.29 -6.18
C ILE A 157 -12.18 7.05 -7.22
N GLU A 158 -11.81 7.03 -8.50
CA GLU A 158 -12.77 6.90 -9.59
C GLU A 158 -12.64 5.58 -10.33
N ARG A 159 -13.80 5.04 -10.70
CA ARG A 159 -13.87 3.79 -11.45
C ARG A 159 -13.49 4.05 -12.90
N LEU A 160 -12.56 3.26 -13.41
CA LEU A 160 -12.14 3.33 -14.81
C LEU A 160 -13.25 2.85 -15.75
N ARG A 161 -13.39 3.51 -16.90
CA ARG A 161 -14.32 3.09 -17.95
C ARG A 161 -13.78 1.84 -18.64
N PHE A 162 -14.67 1.12 -19.33
CA PHE A 162 -14.27 -0.07 -20.08
C PHE A 162 -13.20 0.28 -21.14
N GLU A 163 -13.39 1.39 -21.86
CA GLU A 163 -12.47 1.90 -22.87
C GLU A 163 -11.10 2.24 -22.28
N ASP A 164 -11.04 2.90 -21.13
CA ASP A 164 -9.78 3.23 -20.45
C ASP A 164 -8.98 1.96 -20.11
N LEU A 165 -9.64 0.93 -19.59
CA LEU A 165 -9.01 -0.35 -19.29
C LEU A 165 -8.51 -1.10 -20.53
N GLN A 166 -9.06 -0.82 -21.72
CA GLN A 166 -8.57 -1.42 -22.97
C GLN A 166 -7.22 -0.84 -23.41
N HIS A 167 -6.88 0.38 -22.98
CA HIS A 167 -5.58 0.99 -23.25
C HIS A 167 -4.43 0.36 -22.44
N VAL A 168 -4.76 -0.37 -21.36
CA VAL A 168 -3.77 -1.14 -20.61
C VAL A 168 -3.46 -2.44 -21.36
N ASP A 169 -2.38 -2.45 -22.12
CA ASP A 169 -1.91 -3.62 -22.84
C ASP A 169 -0.99 -4.52 -21.99
N ASP A 170 -0.62 -5.69 -22.55
CA ASP A 170 0.31 -6.61 -21.88
C ASP A 170 1.71 -5.97 -21.71
N GLY A 171 2.11 -5.07 -22.64
CA GLY A 171 3.41 -4.43 -22.67
C GLY A 171 3.60 -3.47 -21.50
N PHE A 172 2.60 -2.64 -21.20
CA PHE A 172 2.59 -1.74 -20.05
C PHE A 172 2.72 -2.50 -18.73
N VAL A 173 1.95 -3.58 -18.55
CA VAL A 173 2.02 -4.41 -17.33
C VAL A 173 3.39 -5.09 -17.20
N VAL A 174 3.93 -5.61 -18.30
CA VAL A 174 5.28 -6.19 -18.36
C VAL A 174 6.34 -5.16 -18.01
N TYR A 175 6.22 -3.93 -18.52
CA TYR A 175 7.11 -2.82 -18.22
C TYR A 175 7.15 -2.52 -16.71
N LEU A 176 5.98 -2.40 -16.06
CA LEU A 176 5.91 -2.17 -14.62
C LEU A 176 6.55 -3.31 -13.81
N PHE A 177 6.34 -4.57 -14.20
CA PHE A 177 7.00 -5.70 -13.54
C PHE A 177 8.52 -5.67 -13.73
N GLN A 178 9.00 -5.32 -14.93
CA GLN A 178 10.43 -5.20 -15.20
C GLN A 178 11.08 -4.10 -14.36
N LEU A 179 10.41 -2.97 -14.16
CA LEU A 179 10.91 -1.91 -13.28
C LEU A 179 11.10 -2.41 -11.84
N ILE A 180 10.19 -3.24 -11.33
CA ILE A 180 10.33 -3.81 -9.98
C ILE A 180 11.52 -4.76 -9.91
N GLU A 181 11.69 -5.65 -10.91
CA GLU A 181 12.81 -6.60 -10.92
C GLU A 181 14.17 -5.92 -11.08
N GLN A 182 14.25 -4.79 -11.79
CA GLN A 182 15.50 -4.03 -11.92
C GLN A 182 15.96 -3.43 -10.57
N LEU A 183 15.07 -3.32 -9.60
CA LEU A 183 15.33 -2.72 -8.28
C LEU A 183 15.43 -3.79 -7.18
N SER A 184 15.63 -5.06 -7.53
CA SER A 184 15.68 -6.18 -6.59
C SER A 184 16.77 -6.05 -5.51
N ASP A 185 17.81 -5.27 -5.77
CA ASP A 185 18.95 -5.10 -4.85
C ASP A 185 18.67 -4.12 -3.71
N ASP A 186 17.65 -3.25 -3.84
CA ASP A 186 17.26 -2.29 -2.80
C ASP A 186 15.77 -2.41 -2.46
N VAL A 187 15.48 -3.17 -1.40
CA VAL A 187 14.12 -3.38 -0.88
C VAL A 187 13.50 -2.09 -0.32
N ASN A 188 14.30 -1.07 -0.01
CA ASN A 188 13.81 0.21 0.48
C ASN A 188 13.80 1.29 -0.62
N ASP A 189 14.01 0.91 -1.89
CA ASP A 189 13.92 1.87 -2.99
C ASP A 189 12.52 2.51 -2.99
N PRO A 190 12.42 3.85 -2.90
CA PRO A 190 11.15 4.57 -2.80
C PRO A 190 10.23 4.38 -4.01
N TYR A 191 10.74 3.78 -5.10
CA TYR A 191 10.06 3.56 -6.36
C TYR A 191 9.28 2.24 -6.43
N HIS A 192 9.66 1.23 -5.64
CA HIS A 192 8.97 -0.07 -5.63
C HIS A 192 7.48 0.09 -5.32
N TYR A 193 7.20 0.89 -4.30
CA TYR A 193 5.87 0.97 -3.72
C TYR A 193 4.85 1.70 -4.62
N PRO A 194 5.17 2.84 -5.26
CA PRO A 194 4.34 3.44 -6.30
C PRO A 194 3.98 2.49 -7.43
N ILE A 195 4.93 1.71 -7.97
CA ILE A 195 4.65 0.77 -9.06
C ILE A 195 3.71 -0.34 -8.59
N ILE A 196 3.99 -0.94 -7.42
CA ILE A 196 3.16 -2.01 -6.86
C ILE A 196 1.74 -1.51 -6.61
N ARG A 197 1.58 -0.28 -6.10
CA ARG A 197 0.27 0.36 -5.90
C ARG A 197 -0.52 0.46 -7.21
N VAL A 198 0.11 0.88 -8.31
CA VAL A 198 -0.54 0.92 -9.62
C VAL A 198 -0.97 -0.49 -10.06
N LEU A 199 -0.10 -1.49 -9.96
CA LEU A 199 -0.44 -2.88 -10.32
C LEU A 199 -1.60 -3.45 -9.48
N LEU A 200 -1.60 -3.19 -8.17
CA LEU A 200 -2.67 -3.60 -7.25
C LEU A 200 -3.99 -2.90 -7.60
N MET A 201 -3.94 -1.61 -7.92
CA MET A 201 -5.11 -0.82 -8.27
C MET A 201 -5.69 -1.23 -9.63
N LEU A 202 -4.85 -1.51 -10.62
CA LEU A 202 -5.29 -2.06 -11.91
C LEU A 202 -5.97 -3.41 -11.74
N ASN A 203 -5.41 -4.29 -10.91
CA ASN A 203 -6.04 -5.57 -10.58
C ASN A 203 -7.46 -5.39 -10.00
N GLU A 204 -7.61 -4.45 -9.06
CA GLU A 204 -8.91 -4.10 -8.48
C GLU A 204 -9.89 -3.55 -9.52
N GLN A 205 -9.45 -2.63 -10.39
CA GLN A 205 -10.29 -2.08 -11.47
C GLN A 205 -10.76 -3.17 -12.44
N TYR A 206 -9.91 -4.13 -12.78
CA TYR A 206 -10.31 -5.31 -13.56
C TYR A 206 -11.35 -6.17 -12.83
N MET A 207 -11.17 -6.41 -11.53
CA MET A 207 -12.15 -7.14 -10.71
C MET A 207 -13.51 -6.42 -10.73
N ILE A 208 -13.53 -5.12 -10.45
CA ILE A 208 -14.77 -4.31 -10.46
C ILE A 208 -15.44 -4.37 -11.84
N ALA A 209 -14.68 -4.15 -12.91
CA ALA A 209 -15.22 -4.19 -14.27
C ALA A 209 -15.86 -5.54 -14.61
N SER A 210 -15.22 -6.66 -14.24
CA SER A 210 -15.75 -8.00 -14.50
C SER A 210 -17.08 -8.30 -13.80
N THR A 211 -17.32 -7.68 -12.65
CA THR A 211 -18.54 -7.90 -11.86
C THR A 211 -19.70 -7.05 -12.37
N ALA A 212 -19.41 -5.83 -12.83
CA ALA A 212 -20.42 -4.97 -13.42
C ALA A 212 -20.92 -5.48 -14.77
N THR A 213 -20.05 -6.09 -15.58
CA THR A 213 -20.47 -6.72 -16.84
C THR A 213 -21.32 -7.96 -16.62
N THR A 214 -21.06 -8.71 -15.55
CA THR A 214 -21.86 -9.90 -15.17
C THR A 214 -23.26 -9.51 -14.68
N ASN A 215 -23.39 -8.37 -13.99
CA ASN A 215 -24.65 -7.93 -13.38
C ASN A 215 -25.45 -6.92 -14.23
N GLY A 216 -24.94 -6.52 -15.41
CA GLY A 216 -25.56 -5.53 -16.28
C GLY A 216 -26.61 -6.10 -17.24
N PRO A 217 -27.57 -5.28 -17.72
CA PRO A 217 -28.64 -5.73 -18.64
C PRO A 217 -28.13 -6.13 -20.04
N HIS A 218 -26.92 -5.70 -20.42
CA HIS A 218 -26.25 -6.08 -21.67
C HIS A 218 -24.78 -6.41 -21.41
N PRO A 219 -24.41 -7.68 -21.20
CA PRO A 219 -23.01 -8.07 -21.06
C PRO A 219 -22.28 -7.80 -22.39
N PRO A 220 -21.09 -7.16 -22.38
CA PRO A 220 -20.28 -7.01 -23.58
C PRO A 220 -19.89 -8.39 -24.14
N SER A 221 -19.74 -8.48 -25.47
CA SER A 221 -19.46 -9.75 -26.18
C SER A 221 -18.14 -10.41 -25.78
N THR A 222 -17.22 -9.67 -25.15
CA THR A 222 -15.94 -10.20 -24.69
C THR A 222 -15.60 -9.64 -23.31
N PRO A 223 -15.40 -10.49 -22.29
CA PRO A 223 -15.00 -10.02 -20.97
C PRO A 223 -13.58 -9.44 -20.99
N LEU A 224 -13.35 -8.38 -20.22
CA LEU A 224 -12.02 -7.85 -19.99
C LEU A 224 -11.13 -8.91 -19.34
N THR A 225 -9.94 -9.10 -19.90
CA THR A 225 -8.93 -9.96 -19.29
C THR A 225 -8.14 -9.15 -18.28
N ASN A 226 -8.06 -9.62 -17.03
CA ASN A 226 -7.17 -9.03 -16.03
C ASN A 226 -5.70 -9.25 -16.47
N ARG A 227 -5.08 -8.19 -16.98
CA ARG A 227 -3.74 -8.22 -17.56
C ARG A 227 -2.65 -8.48 -16.53
N VAL A 228 -2.83 -8.02 -15.29
CA VAL A 228 -1.89 -8.27 -14.18
C VAL A 228 -1.77 -9.78 -13.93
N VAL A 229 -2.90 -10.46 -13.76
CA VAL A 229 -2.93 -11.92 -13.54
C VAL A 229 -2.49 -12.68 -14.80
N LYS A 230 -2.86 -12.21 -16.00
CA LYS A 230 -2.43 -12.80 -17.26
C LYS A 230 -0.89 -12.79 -17.39
N CYS A 231 -0.26 -11.65 -17.15
CA CYS A 231 1.20 -11.52 -17.25
C CYS A 231 1.91 -12.40 -16.22
N LEU A 232 1.42 -12.46 -14.97
CA LEU A 232 1.96 -13.37 -13.97
C LEU A 232 1.76 -14.85 -14.33
N SER A 233 0.65 -15.19 -14.99
CA SER A 233 0.39 -16.57 -15.46
C SER A 233 1.38 -17.00 -16.55
N LEU A 234 1.79 -16.08 -17.42
CA LEU A 234 2.69 -16.36 -18.55
C LEU A 234 4.17 -16.25 -18.18
N TYR A 235 4.51 -15.27 -17.34
CA TYR A 235 5.89 -14.83 -17.09
C TYR A 235 6.28 -14.86 -15.61
N GLY A 236 5.44 -15.36 -14.71
CA GLY A 236 5.65 -15.36 -13.26
C GLY A 236 7.06 -15.69 -12.78
N PRO A 237 7.76 -16.72 -13.30
CA PRO A 237 9.13 -17.03 -12.89
C PRO A 237 10.17 -15.92 -13.12
N HIS A 238 9.88 -14.92 -13.96
CA HIS A 238 10.71 -13.75 -14.22
C HIS A 238 10.44 -12.58 -13.27
N TYR A 239 9.32 -12.61 -12.53
CA TYR A 239 8.86 -11.49 -11.71
C TYR A 239 8.76 -11.89 -10.24
N ARG A 240 9.85 -12.37 -9.64
CA ARG A 240 9.83 -12.93 -8.26
C ARG A 240 9.87 -11.83 -7.20
N THR A 241 10.63 -10.78 -7.46
CA THR A 241 10.79 -9.62 -6.58
C THR A 241 9.43 -8.98 -6.27
N PHE A 242 8.51 -8.95 -7.27
CA PHE A 242 7.14 -8.52 -7.04
C PHE A 242 6.41 -9.34 -5.97
N GLY A 243 6.50 -10.67 -6.01
CA GLY A 243 5.87 -11.56 -5.04
C GLY A 243 6.45 -11.38 -3.64
N GLU A 244 7.77 -11.28 -3.53
CA GLU A 244 8.47 -11.00 -2.27
C GLU A 244 8.02 -9.66 -1.67
N ASN A 245 7.99 -8.61 -2.50
CA ASN A 245 7.56 -7.28 -2.08
C ASN A 245 6.08 -7.23 -1.66
N ILE A 246 5.18 -7.98 -2.30
CA ILE A 246 3.78 -8.05 -1.84
C ILE A 246 3.69 -8.58 -0.39
N ILE A 247 4.43 -9.63 -0.07
CA ILE A 247 4.40 -10.23 1.28
C ILE A 247 5.06 -9.30 2.29
N LEU A 248 6.16 -8.64 1.92
CA LEU A 248 6.81 -7.62 2.74
C LEU A 248 5.88 -6.44 3.03
N LEU A 249 5.17 -5.95 2.01
CA LEU A 249 4.20 -4.86 2.14
C LEU A 249 3.04 -5.28 3.03
N LEU A 250 2.42 -6.45 2.83
CA LEU A 250 1.32 -6.91 3.68
C LEU A 250 1.71 -7.00 5.16
N ASN A 251 2.97 -7.34 5.45
CA ASN A 251 3.50 -7.44 6.81
C ASN A 251 3.76 -6.07 7.46
N ARG A 252 3.98 -5.01 6.67
CA ARG A 252 4.31 -3.65 7.14
C ARG A 252 3.15 -2.66 6.99
N GLU A 253 2.21 -2.95 6.11
CA GLU A 253 1.12 -2.06 5.77
C GLU A 253 0.13 -1.95 6.93
N THR A 254 -0.25 -0.71 7.22
CA THR A 254 -1.21 -0.37 8.29
C THR A 254 -2.53 0.12 7.71
N GLU A 255 -2.52 0.62 6.47
CA GLU A 255 -3.71 1.08 5.79
C GLU A 255 -4.56 -0.10 5.31
N THR A 256 -5.79 -0.18 5.82
CA THR A 256 -6.70 -1.29 5.53
C THR A 256 -7.02 -1.40 4.04
N SER A 257 -7.18 -0.27 3.33
CA SER A 257 -7.49 -0.29 1.91
C SER A 257 -6.40 -0.98 1.09
N LEU A 258 -5.12 -0.72 1.38
CA LEU A 258 -4.05 -1.36 0.63
C LEU A 258 -3.87 -2.83 1.04
N GLN A 259 -4.08 -3.17 2.31
CA GLN A 259 -4.13 -4.57 2.73
C GLN A 259 -5.22 -5.35 1.96
N LEU A 260 -6.41 -4.76 1.78
CA LEU A 260 -7.48 -5.36 0.98
C LEU A 260 -7.05 -5.55 -0.49
N LEU A 261 -6.44 -4.54 -1.11
CA LEU A 261 -5.94 -4.66 -2.49
C LEU A 261 -4.94 -5.81 -2.64
N ILE A 262 -3.98 -5.92 -1.71
CA ILE A 262 -3.00 -7.02 -1.68
C ILE A 262 -3.71 -8.37 -1.54
N LEU A 263 -4.61 -8.49 -0.57
CA LEU A 263 -5.32 -9.76 -0.31
C LEU A 263 -6.20 -10.19 -1.48
N LYS A 264 -6.85 -9.25 -2.17
CA LYS A 264 -7.64 -9.55 -3.37
C LYS A 264 -6.77 -10.07 -4.51
N LEU A 265 -5.59 -9.49 -4.73
CA LEU A 265 -4.63 -10.04 -5.69
C LEU A 265 -4.18 -11.45 -5.27
N LEU A 266 -3.79 -11.65 -4.02
CA LEU A 266 -3.38 -12.97 -3.50
C LEU A 266 -4.49 -14.03 -3.67
N TYR A 267 -5.75 -13.67 -3.43
CA TYR A 267 -6.88 -14.55 -3.69
C TYR A 267 -6.93 -14.99 -5.16
N LEU A 268 -6.81 -14.05 -6.11
CA LEU A 268 -6.82 -14.38 -7.54
C LEU A 268 -5.64 -15.26 -7.92
N LEU A 269 -4.45 -15.01 -7.38
CA LEU A 269 -3.27 -15.83 -7.64
C LEU A 269 -3.46 -17.26 -7.12
N PHE A 270 -3.94 -17.44 -5.88
CA PHE A 270 -4.14 -18.79 -5.32
C PHE A 270 -5.36 -19.54 -5.87
N THR A 271 -6.27 -18.86 -6.58
CA THR A 271 -7.43 -19.51 -7.22
C THR A 271 -7.25 -19.75 -8.71
N THR A 272 -6.21 -19.19 -9.31
CA THR A 272 -5.86 -19.38 -10.73
C THR A 272 -4.81 -20.48 -10.86
N LYS A 273 -5.13 -21.55 -11.59
CA LYS A 273 -4.24 -22.73 -11.75
C LYS A 273 -2.85 -22.41 -12.29
N ALA A 274 -2.71 -21.37 -13.11
CA ALA A 274 -1.43 -20.98 -13.67
C ALA A 274 -0.52 -20.23 -12.65
N THR A 275 -1.07 -19.72 -11.56
CA THR A 275 -0.35 -18.84 -10.61
C THR A 275 -0.42 -19.32 -9.16
N TYR A 276 -1.17 -20.37 -8.83
CA TYR A 276 -1.26 -20.91 -7.47
C TYR A 276 0.09 -21.42 -6.88
N GLU A 277 1.12 -21.60 -7.71
CA GLU A 277 2.47 -22.04 -7.35
C GLU A 277 3.52 -20.94 -7.62
N TYR A 278 3.08 -19.70 -7.87
CA TYR A 278 3.95 -18.58 -8.19
C TYR A 278 4.94 -18.23 -7.07
N PHE A 279 4.51 -18.33 -5.81
CA PHE A 279 5.36 -18.04 -4.64
C PHE A 279 6.21 -19.25 -4.24
N TYR A 280 7.40 -18.99 -3.70
CA TYR A 280 8.17 -20.05 -3.07
C TYR A 280 7.55 -20.49 -1.76
N THR A 281 7.83 -21.75 -1.39
CA THR A 281 7.31 -22.35 -0.16
C THR A 281 7.71 -21.58 1.10
N ASN A 282 8.90 -20.96 1.12
CA ASN A 282 9.33 -20.14 2.26
C ASN A 282 8.47 -18.89 2.41
N ASP A 283 8.18 -18.21 1.31
CA ASP A 283 7.35 -17.01 1.32
C ASP A 283 5.91 -17.33 1.70
N LEU A 284 5.39 -18.48 1.26
CA LEU A 284 4.06 -18.95 1.68
C LEU A 284 3.97 -19.23 3.20
N ARG A 285 5.04 -19.75 3.80
CA ARG A 285 5.10 -19.93 5.27
C ARG A 285 5.10 -18.59 5.98
N VAL A 286 5.87 -17.61 5.48
CA VAL A 286 5.87 -16.23 5.99
C VAL A 286 4.48 -15.60 5.83
N LEU A 287 3.84 -15.78 4.69
CA LEU A 287 2.49 -15.28 4.44
C LEU A 287 1.47 -15.92 5.40
N LEU A 288 1.54 -17.23 5.63
CA LEU A 288 0.66 -17.88 6.60
C LEU A 288 0.84 -17.30 8.01
N ASP A 289 2.08 -17.01 8.41
CA ASP A 289 2.38 -16.39 9.70
C ASP A 289 1.79 -14.98 9.82
N VAL A 290 1.90 -14.19 8.76
CA VAL A 290 1.29 -12.85 8.68
C VAL A 290 -0.23 -12.95 8.78
N ILE A 291 -0.87 -13.88 8.05
CA ILE A 291 -2.32 -14.06 8.09
C ILE A 291 -2.80 -14.53 9.47
N ILE A 292 -2.13 -15.52 10.09
CA ILE A 292 -2.47 -16.00 11.43
C ILE A 292 -2.40 -14.86 12.45
N ARG A 293 -1.29 -14.12 12.45
CA ARG A 293 -1.09 -12.99 13.36
C ARG A 293 -2.16 -11.92 13.16
N ASN A 294 -2.37 -11.47 11.92
CA ASN A 294 -3.32 -10.41 11.63
C ASN A 294 -4.77 -10.86 11.96
N LEU A 295 -5.16 -12.11 11.69
CA LEU A 295 -6.48 -12.61 12.09
C LEU A 295 -6.72 -12.59 13.61
N LEU A 296 -5.67 -12.78 14.42
CA LEU A 296 -5.75 -12.73 15.88
C LEU A 296 -5.72 -11.30 16.44
N ASP A 297 -4.97 -10.41 15.80
CA ASP A 297 -4.77 -9.02 16.24
C ASP A 297 -5.89 -8.07 15.75
N LEU A 298 -6.70 -8.48 14.77
CA LEU A 298 -7.69 -7.61 14.14
C LEU A 298 -8.88 -7.27 15.05
N PRO A 299 -9.17 -5.96 15.28
CA PRO A 299 -10.35 -5.54 16.03
C PRO A 299 -11.65 -5.96 15.34
N ASN A 300 -12.73 -6.04 16.11
CA ASN A 300 -14.03 -6.48 15.61
C ASN A 300 -14.69 -5.50 14.60
N GLU A 301 -14.16 -4.30 14.43
CA GLU A 301 -14.68 -3.29 13.50
C GLU A 301 -14.24 -3.57 12.05
N LEU A 302 -13.12 -4.27 11.86
CA LEU A 302 -12.50 -4.50 10.55
C LEU A 302 -12.95 -5.84 9.94
N MET A 303 -14.27 -6.04 9.88
CA MET A 303 -14.87 -7.30 9.40
C MET A 303 -14.56 -7.56 7.93
N ALA A 304 -14.59 -6.54 7.08
CA ALA A 304 -14.25 -6.68 5.66
C ALA A 304 -12.84 -7.25 5.49
N LEU A 305 -11.87 -6.71 6.24
CA LEU A 305 -10.49 -7.19 6.24
C LEU A 305 -10.38 -8.62 6.80
N ARG A 306 -11.00 -8.90 7.95
CA ARG A 306 -11.04 -10.26 8.54
C ARG A 306 -11.61 -11.28 7.56
N HIS A 307 -12.73 -10.97 6.92
CA HIS A 307 -13.35 -11.84 5.93
C HIS A 307 -12.45 -12.04 4.71
N THR A 308 -11.73 -11.01 4.28
CA THR A 308 -10.80 -11.10 3.13
C THR A 308 -9.61 -11.99 3.47
N TYR A 309 -9.02 -11.86 4.67
CA TYR A 309 -7.98 -12.78 5.15
C TYR A 309 -8.47 -14.23 5.17
N LEU A 310 -9.65 -14.52 5.74
CA LEU A 310 -10.23 -15.86 5.73
C LEU A 310 -10.53 -16.36 4.32
N ARG A 311 -10.86 -15.44 3.39
CA ARG A 311 -11.05 -15.78 1.99
C ARG A 311 -9.76 -16.20 1.28
N VAL A 312 -8.65 -15.54 1.58
CA VAL A 312 -7.31 -15.90 1.07
C VAL A 312 -6.76 -17.16 1.75
N LEU A 313 -7.08 -17.37 3.03
CA LEU A 313 -6.55 -18.50 3.81
C LEU A 313 -6.96 -19.86 3.23
N TYR A 314 -8.20 -20.03 2.77
CA TYR A 314 -8.63 -21.29 2.15
C TYR A 314 -7.78 -21.70 0.93
N PRO A 315 -7.72 -20.91 -0.17
CA PRO A 315 -6.94 -21.30 -1.35
C PRO A 315 -5.43 -21.34 -1.05
N LEU A 316 -4.93 -20.52 -0.12
CA LEU A 316 -3.55 -20.63 0.36
C LEU A 316 -3.26 -22.05 0.90
N LEU A 317 -4.12 -22.60 1.75
CA LEU A 317 -3.91 -23.92 2.36
C LEU A 317 -4.29 -25.10 1.44
N ALA A 318 -5.25 -24.89 0.54
CA ALA A 318 -5.81 -25.95 -0.30
C ALA A 318 -5.10 -26.12 -1.66
N HIS A 319 -4.67 -25.02 -2.29
CA HIS A 319 -4.22 -25.03 -3.68
C HIS A 319 -2.71 -24.89 -3.85
N THR A 320 -2.03 -24.27 -2.87
CA THR A 320 -0.58 -24.02 -2.95
C THR A 320 0.23 -25.21 -2.44
N GLN A 321 1.56 -25.07 -2.46
CA GLN A 321 2.51 -26.05 -1.94
C GLN A 321 2.30 -26.35 -0.44
N LEU A 322 1.61 -25.48 0.33
CA LEU A 322 1.25 -25.75 1.73
C LEU A 322 0.23 -26.89 1.90
N GLY A 323 -0.48 -27.24 0.84
CA GLY A 323 -1.37 -28.40 0.82
C GLY A 323 -0.63 -29.74 0.92
N GLN A 324 0.69 -29.74 0.68
CA GLN A 324 1.52 -30.95 0.71
C GLN A 324 2.20 -31.15 2.07
N PRO A 325 2.40 -32.42 2.51
CA PRO A 325 3.19 -32.70 3.71
C PRO A 325 4.66 -32.25 3.57
N PRO A 326 5.33 -31.81 4.67
CA PRO A 326 4.80 -31.63 6.02
C PRO A 326 3.94 -30.37 6.13
N HIS A 327 2.76 -30.52 6.72
CA HIS A 327 1.79 -29.43 6.88
C HIS A 327 2.27 -28.40 7.90
N TYR A 328 2.65 -27.22 7.40
CA TYR A 328 3.19 -26.15 8.23
C TYR A 328 2.10 -25.54 9.12
N LYS A 329 2.37 -25.47 10.43
CA LYS A 329 1.51 -24.83 11.45
C LYS A 329 0.05 -25.33 11.51
N LYS A 330 -0.17 -26.64 11.30
CA LYS A 330 -1.49 -27.26 11.35
C LYS A 330 -2.25 -26.92 12.64
N ASP A 331 -1.60 -27.11 13.79
CA ASP A 331 -2.24 -26.95 15.10
C ASP A 331 -2.58 -25.48 15.39
N GLU A 332 -1.73 -24.54 14.98
CA GLU A 332 -1.96 -23.11 15.11
C GLU A 332 -3.15 -22.65 14.24
N VAL A 333 -3.23 -23.12 12.99
CA VAL A 333 -4.38 -22.84 12.12
C VAL A 333 -5.67 -23.34 12.75
N GLN A 334 -5.69 -24.58 13.25
CA GLN A 334 -6.87 -25.14 13.94
C GLN A 334 -7.28 -24.30 15.17
N LYS A 335 -6.31 -23.87 15.99
CA LYS A 335 -6.57 -23.02 17.16
C LYS A 335 -7.18 -21.68 16.76
N VAL A 336 -6.62 -21.01 15.74
CA VAL A 336 -7.15 -19.74 15.23
C VAL A 336 -8.58 -19.89 14.73
N LEU A 337 -8.88 -20.95 13.97
CA LEU A 337 -10.24 -21.22 13.48
C LEU A 337 -11.22 -21.48 14.64
N ALA A 338 -10.81 -22.23 15.66
CA ALA A 338 -11.64 -22.47 16.85
C ALA A 338 -11.95 -21.17 17.61
N LEU A 339 -10.94 -20.32 17.80
CA LEU A 339 -11.11 -19.00 18.45
C LEU A 339 -12.06 -18.10 17.65
N LEU A 340 -11.90 -18.03 16.33
CA LEU A 340 -12.77 -17.24 15.45
C LEU A 340 -14.19 -17.80 15.35
N ALA A 341 -14.38 -19.12 15.52
CA ALA A 341 -15.69 -19.74 15.64
C ALA A 341 -16.39 -19.45 16.98
N GLY A 342 -15.73 -18.78 17.93
CA GLY A 342 -16.24 -18.50 19.26
C GLY A 342 -16.04 -19.64 20.27
N SER A 343 -15.25 -20.66 19.93
CA SER A 343 -14.94 -21.75 20.87
C SER A 343 -13.94 -21.26 21.92
N GLY A 344 -14.43 -21.04 23.15
CA GLY A 344 -13.61 -20.65 24.31
C GLY A 344 -13.84 -19.24 24.86
N ASN A 345 -14.74 -18.45 24.26
CA ASN A 345 -14.94 -17.04 24.61
C ASN A 345 -16.39 -16.73 25.04
N VAL A 346 -16.72 -16.99 26.30
CA VAL A 346 -18.05 -16.72 26.90
C VAL A 346 -18.32 -15.20 27.10
N HIS A 347 -17.27 -14.36 27.04
CA HIS A 347 -17.35 -12.92 27.32
C HIS A 347 -17.28 -12.01 26.10
N PHE A 348 -17.18 -12.55 24.88
CA PHE A 348 -17.10 -11.75 23.66
C PHE A 348 -18.42 -11.79 22.89
N ALA A 349 -18.66 -10.74 22.09
CA ALA A 349 -19.77 -10.72 21.14
C ALA A 349 -19.66 -11.94 20.20
N PRO A 350 -20.79 -12.61 19.88
CA PRO A 350 -20.78 -13.73 18.96
C PRO A 350 -20.24 -13.31 17.59
N ALA A 351 -19.49 -14.22 16.95
CA ALA A 351 -18.98 -13.98 15.60
C ALA A 351 -20.14 -13.80 14.61
N ASP A 352 -19.95 -12.95 13.61
CA ASP A 352 -20.94 -12.74 12.56
C ASP A 352 -21.06 -13.98 11.64
N GLU A 353 -22.22 -14.11 10.99
CA GLU A 353 -22.54 -15.29 10.18
C GLU A 353 -21.54 -15.51 9.03
N THR A 354 -21.02 -14.44 8.43
CA THR A 354 -20.04 -14.53 7.34
C THR A 354 -18.72 -15.08 7.85
N THR A 355 -18.24 -14.62 9.01
CA THR A 355 -17.04 -15.20 9.66
C THR A 355 -17.24 -16.69 9.91
N LEU A 356 -18.38 -17.11 10.48
CA LEU A 356 -18.65 -18.53 10.74
C LEU A 356 -18.65 -19.37 9.46
N ARG A 357 -19.30 -18.90 8.38
CA ARG A 357 -19.29 -19.58 7.07
C ARG A 357 -17.88 -19.68 6.48
N LEU A 358 -17.06 -18.63 6.61
CA LEU A 358 -15.69 -18.63 6.10
C LEU A 358 -14.77 -19.53 6.92
N VAL A 359 -14.90 -19.54 8.24
CA VAL A 359 -14.18 -20.45 9.15
C VAL A 359 -14.53 -21.90 8.86
N ASP A 360 -15.82 -22.23 8.72
CA ASP A 360 -16.28 -23.56 8.32
C ASP A 360 -15.67 -23.98 6.98
N ARG A 361 -15.63 -23.07 6.00
CA ARG A 361 -15.00 -23.35 4.71
C ARG A 361 -13.50 -23.64 4.83
N VAL A 362 -12.75 -22.87 5.61
CA VAL A 362 -11.31 -23.15 5.84
C VAL A 362 -11.12 -24.48 6.57
N SER A 363 -11.98 -24.82 7.53
CA SER A 363 -11.89 -26.09 8.28
C SER A 363 -12.05 -27.34 7.39
N LYS A 364 -12.68 -27.20 6.22
CA LYS A 364 -12.86 -28.29 5.24
C LYS A 364 -11.61 -28.60 4.41
N VAL A 365 -10.51 -27.89 4.62
CA VAL A 365 -9.24 -28.25 3.97
C VAL A 365 -8.84 -29.66 4.42
N PRO A 366 -8.59 -30.62 3.50
CA PRO A 366 -8.49 -32.04 3.85
C PRO A 366 -7.50 -32.35 4.97
N TRP A 367 -6.31 -31.75 4.91
CA TRP A 367 -5.24 -32.02 5.86
C TRP A 367 -5.42 -31.32 7.23
N LEU A 368 -6.36 -30.38 7.35
CA LEU A 368 -6.73 -29.77 8.63
C LEU A 368 -7.69 -30.64 9.44
N SER A 369 -8.28 -31.67 8.84
CA SER A 369 -9.15 -32.58 9.58
C SER A 369 -8.33 -33.38 10.62
N THR A 370 -8.87 -33.52 11.82
CA THR A 370 -8.30 -34.36 12.87
C THR A 370 -8.69 -35.80 12.55
N GLU A 371 -7.76 -36.59 12.03
CA GLU A 371 -7.99 -38.00 11.67
C GLU A 371 -8.17 -38.94 12.89
N GLU A 372 -8.50 -38.43 14.08
CA GLU A 372 -8.85 -39.28 15.23
C GLU A 372 -10.34 -39.72 15.23
N GLY A 373 -11.16 -39.24 14.28
CA GLY A 373 -12.57 -39.63 14.13
C GLY A 373 -13.03 -40.06 12.74
N SER A 374 -12.13 -40.10 11.75
CA SER A 374 -12.48 -40.24 10.32
C SER A 374 -13.14 -41.59 9.98
N GLY A 375 -12.79 -42.66 10.69
CA GLY A 375 -13.39 -43.99 10.46
C GLY A 375 -14.90 -44.04 10.73
N ALA A 376 -15.40 -43.32 11.75
CA ALA A 376 -16.81 -43.36 12.10
C ALA A 376 -17.69 -42.48 11.19
N SER A 377 -17.16 -41.32 10.77
CA SER A 377 -17.87 -40.38 9.90
C SER A 377 -18.00 -40.91 8.48
N GLU A 378 -16.95 -41.56 7.95
CA GLU A 378 -16.99 -42.16 6.61
C GLU A 378 -17.94 -43.37 6.53
N ILE A 379 -18.00 -44.17 7.61
CA ILE A 379 -18.95 -45.28 7.74
C ILE A 379 -20.39 -44.77 7.85
N ALA A 380 -20.65 -43.70 8.62
CA ALA A 380 -21.97 -43.08 8.70
C ALA A 380 -22.43 -42.49 7.35
N ARG A 381 -21.50 -41.91 6.59
CA ARG A 381 -21.78 -41.32 5.27
C ARG A 381 -22.08 -42.37 4.20
N LYS A 382 -21.42 -43.54 4.27
CA LYS A 382 -21.74 -44.71 3.43
C LYS A 382 -23.06 -45.39 3.81
N LEU A 383 -23.41 -45.42 5.09
CA LEU A 383 -24.66 -46.01 5.57
C LEU A 383 -25.90 -45.16 5.28
N LEU A 384 -25.77 -43.83 5.20
CA LEU A 384 -26.89 -42.91 5.01
C LEU A 384 -27.22 -42.59 3.55
N GLY A 385 -26.52 -43.13 2.56
CA GLY A 385 -26.94 -43.07 1.14
C GLY A 385 -27.02 -41.66 0.51
N ILE A 386 -26.51 -40.62 1.16
CA ILE A 386 -26.48 -39.25 0.62
C ILE A 386 -25.23 -39.10 -0.26
N SER A 387 -25.33 -39.60 -1.49
CA SER A 387 -24.38 -39.26 -2.56
C SER A 387 -24.58 -37.81 -2.95
N LEU A 388 -23.76 -36.91 -2.40
CA LEU A 388 -23.56 -35.60 -3.00
C LEU A 388 -22.55 -35.78 -4.14
N SER A 389 -23.00 -35.52 -5.36
CA SER A 389 -22.20 -35.52 -6.57
C SER A 389 -20.97 -34.59 -6.42
N PRO A 390 -19.80 -34.93 -7.00
CA PRO A 390 -18.56 -34.14 -6.82
C PRO A 390 -18.55 -32.75 -7.49
N GLY A 391 -19.70 -32.20 -7.86
CA GLY A 391 -19.83 -30.95 -8.62
C GLY A 391 -20.22 -29.71 -7.82
N GLU A 392 -20.64 -29.86 -6.55
CA GLU A 392 -21.25 -28.76 -5.78
C GLU A 392 -20.46 -28.34 -4.52
N ALA A 393 -19.35 -29.02 -4.21
CA ALA A 393 -18.50 -28.70 -3.05
C ALA A 393 -17.31 -27.76 -3.37
N ALA A 394 -17.16 -27.33 -4.63
CA ALA A 394 -16.16 -26.35 -5.04
C ALA A 394 -16.78 -24.94 -5.11
N SER A 395 -16.45 -24.11 -4.12
CA SER A 395 -16.60 -22.64 -4.04
C SER A 395 -17.50 -21.94 -5.07
N LYS A 396 -18.74 -21.65 -4.69
CA LYS A 396 -19.44 -20.44 -5.13
C LYS A 396 -19.28 -19.35 -4.07
N THR A 397 -18.05 -18.88 -3.88
CA THR A 397 -17.83 -17.50 -3.38
C THR A 397 -17.18 -16.80 -4.54
N SER A 398 -17.95 -15.95 -5.19
CA SER A 398 -17.59 -15.43 -6.49
C SER A 398 -16.56 -14.31 -6.33
N VAL A 399 -15.75 -14.07 -7.35
CA VAL A 399 -14.91 -12.87 -7.45
C VAL A 399 -15.74 -11.59 -7.21
N VAL A 400 -17.06 -11.64 -7.44
CA VAL A 400 -18.04 -10.60 -7.12
C VAL A 400 -18.06 -10.24 -5.64
N ASP A 401 -18.05 -11.22 -4.74
CA ASP A 401 -18.13 -10.97 -3.29
C ASP A 401 -16.87 -10.28 -2.75
N LEU A 402 -15.72 -10.48 -3.40
CA LEU A 402 -14.46 -9.82 -3.06
C LEU A 402 -14.34 -8.44 -3.69
N ALA A 403 -14.78 -8.29 -4.94
CA ALA A 403 -14.79 -6.99 -5.61
C ALA A 403 -15.67 -5.97 -4.85
N ALA A 404 -16.76 -6.43 -4.23
CA ALA A 404 -17.67 -5.58 -3.45
C ALA A 404 -17.07 -5.05 -2.13
N LEU A 405 -15.95 -5.59 -1.63
CA LEU A 405 -15.31 -5.13 -0.39
C LEU A 405 -14.42 -3.92 -0.67
N GLN A 406 -14.96 -2.72 -0.54
CA GLN A 406 -14.22 -1.47 -0.66
C GLN A 406 -14.18 -0.76 0.70
N GLU A 407 -13.02 -0.19 1.05
CA GLU A 407 -12.87 0.66 2.22
C GLU A 407 -12.44 2.07 1.82
N LYS A 408 -12.90 3.06 2.60
CA LYS A 408 -12.53 4.45 2.41
C LYS A 408 -11.09 4.68 2.90
N PRO A 409 -10.32 5.57 2.26
CA PRO A 409 -8.94 5.89 2.65
C PRO A 409 -8.80 6.32 4.12
N GLY A 410 -7.67 5.98 4.74
CA GLY A 410 -7.28 6.51 6.06
C GLY A 410 -7.68 5.67 7.27
N VAL A 411 -8.34 4.53 7.09
CA VAL A 411 -8.59 3.58 8.19
C VAL A 411 -7.30 2.82 8.49
N GLN A 412 -6.54 3.34 9.45
CA GLN A 412 -5.33 2.69 9.94
C GLN A 412 -5.66 1.63 10.99
N THR A 413 -5.09 0.45 10.80
CA THR A 413 -5.12 -0.61 11.81
C THR A 413 -3.99 -0.39 12.81
N PRO A 414 -4.19 -0.65 14.11
CA PRO A 414 -3.09 -0.67 15.05
C PRO A 414 -2.23 -1.91 14.77
N SER A 415 -1.05 -1.73 14.19
CA SER A 415 -0.03 -2.78 14.18
C SER A 415 1.40 -2.21 14.22
N ARG A 416 2.01 -2.43 15.39
CA ARG A 416 3.41 -2.16 15.80
C ARG A 416 3.86 -0.69 15.85
N SER A 417 3.58 -0.01 16.97
CA SER A 417 4.44 1.06 17.49
C SER A 417 5.30 0.53 18.64
N ASN A 418 6.62 0.45 18.45
CA ASN A 418 7.55 0.42 19.58
C ASN A 418 7.60 1.84 20.16
N THR A 419 6.74 2.13 21.12
CA THR A 419 6.81 3.38 21.88
C THR A 419 6.75 3.04 23.36
N ILE A 420 7.88 3.25 24.04
CA ILE A 420 7.96 3.28 25.49
C ILE A 420 7.22 4.54 25.92
N VAL A 421 6.02 4.39 26.45
CA VAL A 421 5.24 5.48 27.04
C VAL A 421 5.40 5.40 28.56
N ALA A 422 6.11 6.36 29.13
CA ALA A 422 6.04 6.66 30.55
C ALA A 422 4.86 7.63 30.77
N ALA A 423 3.87 7.17 31.54
CA ALA A 423 2.70 7.92 31.94
C ALA A 423 2.96 8.77 33.20
N THR A 424 2.31 9.94 33.27
CA THR A 424 1.71 10.58 34.47
C THR A 424 0.80 11.70 33.92
N GLU A 425 -0.53 11.61 34.08
CA GLU A 425 -1.33 12.25 35.16
C GLU A 425 -0.97 13.73 35.35
N GLY A 426 -1.81 14.75 35.22
CA GLY A 426 -3.28 14.89 35.22
C GLY A 426 -3.60 16.06 36.17
N GLU A 427 -4.25 17.14 35.70
CA GLU A 427 -5.13 18.01 36.52
C GLU A 427 -5.82 19.14 35.68
N ASP A 428 -7.13 18.97 35.55
CA ASP A 428 -8.23 19.90 35.82
C ASP A 428 -8.17 21.41 35.47
N SER A 429 -9.17 21.87 34.69
CA SER A 429 -10.04 23.01 35.09
C SER A 429 -11.33 23.17 34.25
N ASN A 430 -12.46 22.79 34.86
CA ASN A 430 -13.63 23.63 35.13
C ASN A 430 -14.37 24.36 33.97
N ARG A 431 -15.58 23.88 33.63
CA ARG A 431 -16.71 24.77 33.27
C ARG A 431 -18.07 24.19 33.68
N ARG A 432 -18.74 24.95 34.53
CA ARG A 432 -20.06 24.73 35.15
C ARG A 432 -21.19 24.79 34.11
N HIS A 433 -22.20 23.92 34.25
CA HIS A 433 -23.61 24.31 34.09
C HIS A 433 -24.51 23.42 34.95
N HIS A 434 -25.32 24.07 35.78
CA HIS A 434 -26.37 23.48 36.61
C HIS A 434 -27.49 22.89 35.75
N HIS A 435 -27.99 21.71 36.11
CA HIS A 435 -29.43 21.50 36.17
C HIS A 435 -29.82 20.49 37.28
N HIS A 436 -30.79 20.96 38.04
CA HIS A 436 -31.46 20.37 39.18
C HIS A 436 -32.40 19.26 38.70
N HIS A 437 -32.41 18.06 39.30
CA HIS A 437 -33.67 17.34 39.56
C HIS A 437 -33.55 16.18 40.57
N GLN A 438 -34.43 16.30 41.55
CA GLN A 438 -34.82 15.51 42.71
C GLN A 438 -34.76 13.97 42.64
N HIS A 439 -34.35 13.40 43.78
CA HIS A 439 -34.64 12.04 44.26
C HIS A 439 -36.15 11.79 44.44
N PRO A 440 -36.56 10.51 44.59
CA PRO A 440 -36.85 10.06 45.95
C PRO A 440 -36.31 8.66 46.32
N ASN A 441 -36.13 8.53 47.63
CA ASN A 441 -35.65 7.39 48.41
C ASN A 441 -36.52 6.12 48.31
N TYR A 442 -35.88 4.96 48.50
CA TYR A 442 -36.41 3.86 49.31
C TYR A 442 -35.32 3.31 50.24
N ARG A 443 -35.76 2.75 51.36
CA ARG A 443 -35.10 2.68 52.67
C ARG A 443 -35.02 1.21 53.15
N HIS A 444 -34.07 0.94 54.06
CA HIS A 444 -33.94 -0.23 54.96
C HIS A 444 -33.43 -1.55 54.33
N HIS A 445 -32.59 -2.41 54.95
CA HIS A 445 -32.40 -2.77 56.36
C HIS A 445 -30.95 -3.23 56.68
N HIS A 446 -30.54 -2.92 57.92
CA HIS A 446 -29.42 -3.50 58.67
C HIS A 446 -29.76 -4.94 59.15
N TYR A 447 -28.76 -5.82 59.21
CA TYR A 447 -28.64 -6.86 60.25
C TYR A 447 -27.15 -7.12 60.60
N HIS A 448 -26.86 -6.96 61.90
CA HIS A 448 -25.74 -7.51 62.70
C HIS A 448 -25.83 -9.07 62.75
N HIS A 449 -24.92 -9.93 63.22
CA HIS A 449 -23.68 -9.90 64.03
C HIS A 449 -23.04 -11.33 64.06
N HIS A 450 -21.78 -11.42 64.51
CA HIS A 450 -21.06 -12.56 65.18
C HIS A 450 -20.60 -13.76 64.31
N GLY A 451 -19.44 -14.41 64.54
CA GLY A 451 -18.37 -14.35 65.57
C GLY A 451 -17.18 -15.24 65.11
N GLU A 452 -15.94 -14.82 65.35
CA GLU A 452 -14.98 -15.34 66.34
C GLU A 452 -14.19 -16.63 65.99
N ASN A 453 -12.86 -16.47 65.93
CA ASN A 453 -11.73 -17.33 66.37
C ASN A 453 -10.53 -17.09 65.43
N GLY A 454 -9.31 -16.74 65.84
CA GLY A 454 -8.64 -16.76 67.14
C GLY A 454 -7.26 -17.43 66.97
N LYS A 455 -6.20 -16.76 67.46
CA LYS A 455 -4.74 -17.12 67.55
C LYS A 455 -3.85 -16.58 66.42
N GLY A 456 -2.77 -15.83 66.66
CA GLY A 456 -2.16 -15.35 67.91
C GLY A 456 -0.62 -15.54 67.90
N GLY A 457 0.11 -14.42 67.89
CA GLY A 457 1.47 -14.24 68.45
C GLY A 457 2.67 -14.47 67.52
N SER A 458 3.80 -13.77 67.64
CA SER A 458 4.22 -12.59 68.42
C SER A 458 5.67 -12.21 68.03
N SER A 459 6.12 -11.04 68.50
CA SER A 459 7.47 -10.41 68.52
C SER A 459 7.73 -9.41 67.38
N GLY A 460 7.81 -8.08 67.58
CA GLY A 460 8.40 -7.29 68.67
C GLY A 460 9.84 -6.90 68.27
N GLY A 461 10.35 -5.67 68.31
CA GLY A 461 9.87 -4.32 68.67
C GLY A 461 10.93 -3.28 68.27
N GLU A 462 10.55 -1.98 68.34
CA GLU A 462 11.30 -0.73 68.69
C GLU A 462 12.76 -0.54 68.13
N ASP A 463 13.23 0.60 67.64
CA ASP A 463 13.04 1.97 68.14
C ASP A 463 13.69 3.03 67.21
N GLU A 464 13.42 4.29 67.53
CA GLU A 464 14.21 5.53 67.31
C GLU A 464 14.11 6.42 66.05
N ARG A 465 13.72 7.67 66.35
CA ARG A 465 13.84 8.92 65.58
C ARG A 465 15.27 9.49 65.72
N THR A 466 15.77 10.26 64.73
CA THR A 466 16.09 11.71 64.85
C THR A 466 16.90 12.33 63.69
N THR A 467 16.46 13.53 63.29
CA THR A 467 17.20 14.75 62.84
C THR A 467 18.00 14.82 61.51
N GLY A 468 17.34 15.42 60.50
CA GLY A 468 17.65 16.70 59.81
C GLY A 468 19.07 17.13 59.39
N ARG A 469 19.22 17.56 58.12
CA ARG A 469 19.96 18.78 57.74
C ARG A 469 19.64 19.31 56.31
N SER A 470 19.52 20.63 56.24
CA SER A 470 19.24 21.55 55.11
C SER A 470 20.40 21.80 54.14
N ARG A 471 20.08 22.23 52.89
CA ARG A 471 20.79 23.16 51.93
C ARG A 471 20.60 22.67 50.47
N LYS A 472 20.40 23.45 49.39
CA LYS A 472 20.57 24.86 48.99
C LYS A 472 19.72 25.05 47.69
N LEU A 473 19.21 26.25 47.43
CA LEU A 473 18.63 26.64 46.12
C LEU A 473 19.72 27.23 45.20
N PRO A 474 19.68 26.96 43.88
CA PRO A 474 20.33 27.74 42.82
C PRO A 474 19.31 28.50 41.93
N PRO A 475 19.75 29.38 41.02
CA PRO A 475 19.16 30.72 40.82
C PRO A 475 18.16 30.85 39.65
N GLU A 476 17.47 31.99 39.67
CA GLU A 476 16.42 32.46 38.76
C GLU A 476 16.98 32.84 37.36
N VAL A 477 16.27 32.46 36.30
CA VAL A 477 16.67 32.64 34.88
C VAL A 477 15.96 33.86 34.27
N PRO A 478 16.67 34.77 33.55
CA PRO A 478 16.06 35.92 32.88
C PRO A 478 15.25 35.55 31.62
N LYS A 479 14.11 36.24 31.40
CA LYS A 479 13.24 36.13 30.21
C LYS A 479 13.54 37.23 29.18
N HIS A 480 13.87 36.88 27.92
CA HIS A 480 13.71 37.72 26.71
C HIS A 480 13.56 36.80 25.47
N ARG A 481 12.43 36.76 24.75
CA ARG A 481 11.95 37.56 23.59
C ARG A 481 12.73 37.38 22.25
N HIS A 482 12.03 36.77 21.28
CA HIS A 482 12.05 36.84 19.79
C HIS A 482 13.34 37.09 18.97
N GLY A 483 13.54 36.27 17.93
CA GLY A 483 14.31 36.60 16.71
C GLY A 483 14.72 35.37 15.87
N THR A 484 14.27 35.29 14.63
CA THR A 484 14.87 34.50 13.51
C THR A 484 15.73 35.44 12.63
N PRO A 485 16.46 34.97 11.61
CA PRO A 485 17.39 33.85 11.50
C PRO A 485 18.80 34.34 11.03
N PHE A 486 19.86 33.52 11.10
CA PHE A 486 21.10 33.83 10.37
C PHE A 486 21.85 32.61 9.81
N ARG A 487 22.29 32.84 8.58
CA ARG A 487 23.02 32.09 7.55
C ARG A 487 24.46 31.76 7.98
N GLN A 488 24.96 30.56 7.66
CA GLN A 488 26.38 30.21 7.84
C GLN A 488 27.13 30.28 6.51
N THR A 489 28.23 31.04 6.54
CA THR A 489 29.23 31.22 5.49
C THR A 489 30.32 30.16 5.56
N ASN A 490 30.78 29.71 4.39
CA ASN A 490 31.98 28.90 4.19
C ASN A 490 33.25 29.67 4.61
N GLU A 491 34.21 28.98 5.23
CA GLU A 491 35.63 29.30 5.10
C GLU A 491 36.51 28.05 5.28
N SER A 492 37.46 27.93 4.37
CA SER A 492 38.43 26.84 4.19
C SER A 492 39.77 27.18 4.84
N VAL A 493 40.38 26.30 5.65
CA VAL A 493 41.84 26.32 5.93
C VAL A 493 42.38 24.90 6.20
N VAL A 494 43.64 24.71 5.80
CA VAL A 494 44.45 23.51 5.54
C VAL A 494 45.27 23.03 6.77
N ALA A 495 45.68 21.73 6.74
CA ALA A 495 46.80 21.03 7.45
C ALA A 495 46.56 20.42 8.86
N PRO A 496 47.41 19.50 9.37
CA PRO A 496 48.23 18.42 8.77
C PRO A 496 48.10 17.04 9.50
N ALA A 497 48.86 16.04 9.03
CA ALA A 497 48.95 14.65 9.47
C ALA A 497 49.51 14.42 10.89
N HIS A 498 49.14 13.29 11.55
CA HIS A 498 50.03 12.36 12.28
C HIS A 498 49.29 11.10 12.85
N THR A 499 49.75 9.92 12.41
CA THR A 499 49.91 8.61 13.12
C THR A 499 48.76 7.88 13.87
N ALA A 500 48.26 6.83 13.20
CA ALA A 500 48.10 5.41 13.58
C ALA A 500 47.81 4.95 15.04
N MET A 501 46.71 4.21 15.20
CA MET A 501 46.59 2.91 15.93
C MET A 501 45.29 2.19 15.49
N GLY A 502 45.39 0.91 15.13
CA GLY A 502 44.46 0.23 14.23
C GLY A 502 43.20 -0.44 14.81
N LYS A 503 42.32 -0.88 13.90
CA LYS A 503 41.33 -1.94 14.08
C LYS A 503 41.21 -2.77 12.79
N ARG A 504 40.94 -4.06 12.98
CA ARG A 504 41.16 -5.20 12.06
C ARG A 504 40.16 -5.22 10.89
N LEU A 505 40.65 -5.59 9.71
CA LEU A 505 39.86 -5.88 8.50
C LEU A 505 39.17 -7.25 8.60
N PRO A 506 37.93 -7.42 8.08
CA PRO A 506 37.25 -8.70 7.98
C PRO A 506 37.77 -9.55 6.79
N PRO A 507 37.64 -10.90 6.83
CA PRO A 507 38.27 -11.80 5.87
C PRO A 507 37.60 -11.81 4.48
N LYS A 508 38.43 -11.96 3.45
CA LYS A 508 38.05 -12.09 2.02
C LYS A 508 37.28 -13.39 1.76
N THR A 509 36.23 -13.29 0.93
CA THR A 509 35.40 -14.39 0.42
C THR A 509 36.15 -15.29 -0.59
N PRO A 510 35.81 -16.59 -0.65
CA PRO A 510 36.48 -17.57 -1.51
C PRO A 510 36.03 -17.51 -3.00
N PRO A 511 36.87 -18.00 -3.95
CA PRO A 511 36.65 -17.83 -5.38
C PRO A 511 35.54 -18.72 -5.97
N PRO A 512 34.92 -18.32 -7.11
CA PRO A 512 33.78 -19.01 -7.70
C PRO A 512 34.12 -20.36 -8.33
N ARG A 513 33.21 -21.31 -8.12
CA ARG A 513 33.30 -22.72 -8.51
C ARG A 513 33.13 -22.89 -10.04
N ARG A 514 34.13 -23.53 -10.65
CA ARG A 514 34.30 -23.90 -12.06
C ARG A 514 33.03 -24.48 -12.71
N LYS A 515 32.51 -23.81 -13.76
CA LYS A 515 31.48 -24.34 -14.67
C LYS A 515 32.02 -25.57 -15.41
N GLY A 516 31.26 -26.67 -15.38
CA GLY A 516 31.56 -27.91 -16.09
C GLY A 516 31.45 -27.74 -17.60
N ARG A 517 32.49 -28.18 -18.31
CA ARG A 517 32.61 -28.20 -19.77
C ARG A 517 31.79 -29.38 -20.31
N LEU A 518 30.69 -29.10 -21.02
CA LEU A 518 29.99 -30.09 -21.84
C LEU A 518 30.87 -30.45 -23.04
N LYS A 519 31.17 -31.74 -23.19
CA LYS A 519 31.89 -32.33 -24.32
C LYS A 519 30.99 -32.35 -25.55
N SER A 520 31.50 -31.83 -26.65
CA SER A 520 31.03 -32.06 -28.02
C SER A 520 31.11 -33.55 -28.36
N ALA A 521 29.98 -34.16 -28.70
CA ALA A 521 29.94 -35.48 -29.30
C ALA A 521 30.21 -35.37 -30.81
N ALA A 522 31.15 -36.18 -31.27
CA ALA A 522 31.56 -36.30 -32.66
C ALA A 522 30.47 -36.96 -33.51
N ALA A 523 30.38 -36.51 -34.76
CA ALA A 523 29.54 -37.08 -35.81
C ALA A 523 29.93 -38.54 -36.11
N ALA A 524 28.92 -39.40 -36.26
CA ALA A 524 29.05 -40.72 -36.83
C ALA A 524 28.66 -40.69 -38.32
N PRO A 525 29.31 -41.49 -39.18
CA PRO A 525 29.14 -41.44 -40.63
C PRO A 525 27.90 -42.21 -41.12
N VAL A 526 27.30 -41.69 -42.18
CA VAL A 526 26.20 -42.30 -42.94
C VAL A 526 26.78 -43.37 -43.89
N PRO A 527 26.22 -44.59 -43.96
CA PRO A 527 26.52 -45.53 -45.04
C PRO A 527 25.58 -45.32 -46.22
N ASP A 528 26.19 -45.40 -47.40
CA ASP A 528 25.64 -45.27 -48.74
C ASP A 528 24.91 -46.55 -49.22
N SER A 529 24.26 -46.45 -50.37
CA SER A 529 23.42 -47.41 -51.13
C SER A 529 21.91 -47.12 -50.98
N GLY A 530 21.13 -46.89 -52.04
CA GLY A 530 21.34 -47.05 -53.47
C GLY A 530 20.00 -47.46 -54.08
N THR A 531 19.76 -47.09 -55.35
CA THR A 531 18.56 -47.40 -56.18
C THR A 531 17.30 -46.60 -55.80
N GLY A 532 16.57 -45.93 -56.69
CA GLY A 532 16.45 -45.97 -58.15
C GLY A 532 14.96 -45.96 -58.49
N VAL A 533 14.58 -45.32 -59.62
CA VAL A 533 13.24 -45.38 -60.29
C VAL A 533 12.16 -44.52 -59.61
N SER A 534 11.21 -43.84 -60.26
CA SER A 534 10.95 -43.28 -61.60
C SER A 534 9.54 -42.66 -61.51
N GLU A 535 9.24 -41.75 -62.44
CA GLU A 535 7.88 -41.37 -62.90
C GLU A 535 6.97 -40.50 -62.00
N ARG A 536 6.63 -39.27 -62.44
CA ARG A 536 5.47 -38.87 -63.31
C ARG A 536 4.16 -38.91 -62.49
N VAL A 537 3.30 -37.90 -62.43
CA VAL A 537 2.57 -37.21 -63.51
C VAL A 537 1.84 -35.99 -62.90
N SER A 538 1.77 -34.91 -63.70
CA SER A 538 0.80 -33.80 -63.74
C SER A 538 0.67 -32.80 -62.59
#